data_AF-A0A947WE61-F1
#
_entry.id   AF-A0A947WE61-F1
#
_cell.length_a   1.000
_cell.length_b   1.000
_cell.length_c   1.000
_cell.angle_alpha   90.00
_cell.angle_beta   90.00
_cell.angle_gamma   90.00
#
_symmetry.space_group_name_H-M   'P 1'
#
loop_
_entity.id
_entity.type
_entity.pdbx_description
1 polymer ?
#
loop_
_entity_poly.entity_id
_entity_poly.type
_entity_poly.pdbx_seq_one_letter_code
_entity_poly.pdbx_strand_id
1 'polypeptide(L)' 'MSRYVKKVAVLGSGVMGSAIAAHFANAGVPSLVLDIVPPDLENAAEAGHAARNAIAD' A
#
# COMPACT_ATOMS: atom_id res chain seq x y z
N MET A 1 24.24 13.21 10.76
CA MET A 1 24.10 12.89 9.33
C MET A 1 22.62 12.87 9.00
N SER A 2 22.12 13.79 8.15
CA SER A 2 20.73 13.75 7.66
C SER A 2 20.68 12.80 6.47
N ARG A 3 19.78 11.80 6.49
CA ARG A 3 19.59 10.88 5.37
C ARG A 3 18.33 11.30 4.62
N TYR A 4 18.51 11.75 3.39
CA TYR A 4 17.41 12.17 2.55
C TYR A 4 16.63 10.95 2.02
N VAL A 5 15.33 10.90 2.29
CA VAL A 5 14.45 9.83 1.83
C VAL A 5 13.90 10.19 0.45
N LYS A 6 14.28 9.41 -0.57
CA LYS A 6 13.89 9.65 -1.97
C LYS A 6 12.58 8.95 -2.37
N LYS A 7 12.23 7.87 -1.67
CA LYS A 7 11.06 7.03 -1.93
C LYS A 7 10.76 6.22 -0.68
N VAL A 8 9.48 5.94 -0.42
CA VAL A 8 8.99 5.12 0.69
C VAL A 8 8.24 3.92 0.15
N ALA A 9 8.39 2.76 0.79
CA ALA A 9 7.52 1.61 0.59
C ALA A 9 6.76 1.33 1.89
N VAL A 10 5.44 1.18 1.80
CA VAL A 10 4.55 0.84 2.90
C VAL A 10 4.04 -0.58 2.67
N LEU A 11 4.18 -1.43 3.67
CA LEU A 11 3.67 -2.80 3.65
C LEU A 11 2.31 -2.83 4.36
N GLY A 12 1.28 -3.23 3.62
CA GLY A 12 -0.13 -3.15 4.01
C GLY A 12 -0.83 -1.95 3.36
N SER A 13 -1.99 -2.21 2.77
CA SER A 13 -2.82 -1.23 2.05
C SER A 13 -4.18 -0.96 2.69
N GLY A 14 -4.44 -1.55 3.86
CA GLY A 14 -5.57 -1.20 4.72
C GLY A 14 -5.53 0.26 5.21
N VAL A 15 -6.48 0.64 6.07
CA VAL A 15 -6.73 2.04 6.47
C VAL A 15 -5.46 2.77 6.96
N MET A 16 -4.70 2.16 7.86
CA MET A 16 -3.48 2.79 8.40
C MET A 16 -2.36 2.89 7.34
N GLY A 17 -2.13 1.83 6.56
CA GLY A 17 -1.08 1.81 5.53
C GLY A 17 -1.32 2.85 4.45
N SER A 18 -2.57 2.96 4.00
CA SER A 18 -3.00 3.99 3.06
C SER A 18 -2.84 5.41 3.62
N ALA A 19 -3.18 5.64 4.90
CA ALA A 19 -2.98 6.94 5.53
C ALA A 19 -1.50 7.35 5.64
N ILE A 20 -0.62 6.40 5.99
CA ILE A 20 0.83 6.64 6.04
C ILE A 20 1.37 6.97 4.65
N ALA A 21 0.99 6.19 3.63
CA ALA A 21 1.43 6.41 2.26
C ALA A 21 0.94 7.77 1.71
N ALA A 22 -0.29 8.16 2.04
CA ALA A 22 -0.87 9.44 1.68
C ALA A 22 -0.13 10.62 2.35
N HIS A 23 0.28 10.48 3.61
CA HIS A 23 1.07 11.51 4.29
C HIS A 23 2.40 11.78 3.57
N PHE A 24 3.13 10.72 3.19
CA PHE A 24 4.37 10.86 2.42
C PHE A 24 4.15 11.40 1.00
N ALA A 25 3.09 10.94 0.32
CA ALA A 25 2.73 11.47 -0.99
C ALA A 25 2.41 12.97 -0.95
N ASN A 26 1.67 13.43 0.07
CA ASN A 26 1.38 14.84 0.30
C ASN A 26 2.65 15.67 0.57
N ALA A 27 3.66 15.07 1.20
CA ALA A 27 4.97 15.70 1.38
C ALA A 27 5.85 15.67 0.12
N GLY A 28 5.34 15.20 -1.03
CA GLY A 28 6.07 15.10 -2.29
C GLY A 28 7.07 13.95 -2.35
N VAL A 29 6.98 12.99 -1.43
CA VAL A 29 7.84 11.79 -1.43
C VAL A 29 7.10 10.66 -2.16
N PRO A 30 7.65 10.13 -3.27
CA PRO A 30 7.06 8.99 -3.96
C PRO A 30 6.86 7.81 -3.00
N SER A 31 5.64 7.30 -2.94
CA SER A 31 5.26 6.18 -2.08
C SER A 31 4.80 4.98 -2.91
N LEU A 32 5.21 3.80 -2.49
CA LEU A 32 4.72 2.50 -2.98
C LEU A 32 3.96 1.84 -1.84
N VAL A 33 2.81 1.24 -2.15
CA VAL A 33 2.07 0.42 -1.19
C VAL A 33 2.04 -1.00 -1.74
N LEU A 34 2.47 -1.96 -0.93
CA LEU A 34 2.45 -3.38 -1.26
C LEU A 34 1.60 -4.10 -0.24
N ASP A 35 0.70 -4.97 -0.70
CA ASP A 35 -0.13 -5.79 0.16
C ASP A 35 -0.18 -7.24 -0.31
N ILE A 36 -0.56 -8.12 0.61
CA ILE A 36 -0.80 -9.53 0.34
C ILE A 36 -2.17 -9.70 -0.31
N VAL A 37 -2.25 -10.57 -1.31
CA VAL A 37 -3.51 -10.96 -1.93
C VAL A 37 -4.07 -12.17 -1.16
N PRO A 38 -5.39 -12.23 -0.90
CA PRO A 38 -6.03 -13.42 -0.33
C PRO A 38 -5.68 -14.69 -1.12
N PRO A 39 -5.29 -15.79 -0.45
CA PRO A 39 -4.79 -16.99 -1.13
C PRO A 39 -5.86 -17.69 -1.98
N ASP A 40 -7.11 -17.47 -1.66
CA ASP A 40 -8.32 -18.02 -2.28
C ASP A 40 -8.96 -17.06 -3.30
N LEU A 41 -8.28 -15.96 -3.65
CA LEU A 41 -8.73 -15.04 -4.69
C LEU A 41 -8.32 -15.51 -6.09
N GLU A 42 -9.24 -16.16 -6.79
CA GLU A 42 -9.07 -16.49 -8.21
C GLU A 42 -8.97 -15.22 -9.07
N ASN A 43 -8.06 -15.22 -10.04
CA ASN A 43 -7.83 -14.09 -10.95
C ASN A 43 -7.57 -12.75 -10.24
N ALA A 44 -6.70 -12.76 -9.22
CA ALA A 44 -6.33 -11.58 -8.44
C ALA A 44 -5.92 -10.33 -9.25
N ALA A 45 -5.40 -10.50 -10.46
CA ALA A 45 -5.05 -9.38 -11.34
C ALA A 45 -6.27 -8.61 -11.87
N GLU A 46 -7.40 -9.29 -12.04
CA GLU A 46 -8.68 -8.75 -12.51
C GLU A 46 -9.61 -8.40 -11.35
N ALA A 47 -9.33 -8.92 -10.16
CA ALA A 47 -10.08 -8.64 -8.95
C ALA A 47 -9.99 -7.15 -8.56
N GLY A 48 -11.14 -6.57 -8.20
CA GLY A 48 -11.22 -5.19 -7.73
C GLY A 48 -10.44 -4.95 -6.44
N HIS A 49 -10.16 -3.68 -6.15
CA HIS A 49 -9.36 -3.24 -5.00
C HIS A 49 -9.84 -3.84 -3.67
N ALA A 50 -11.14 -3.81 -3.40
CA ALA A 50 -11.73 -4.37 -2.18
C ALA A 50 -11.46 -5.87 -2.03
N ALA A 51 -11.60 -6.65 -3.12
CA ALA A 51 -11.37 -8.09 -3.08
C ALA A 51 -9.89 -8.43 -2.85
N ARG A 52 -8.97 -7.61 -3.38
CA ARG A 52 -7.52 -7.79 -3.17
C ARG A 52 -7.07 -7.40 -1.77
N ASN A 53 -7.81 -6.53 -1.10
CA ASN A 53 -7.48 -5.98 0.22
C ASN A 53 -8.23 -6.65 1.37
N ALA A 54 -9.01 -7.69 1.10
CA ALA A 54 -9.89 -8.34 2.07
C ALA A 54 -9.21 -8.91 3.35
N ILE A 55 -7.88 -9.03 3.38
CA ILE A 55 -7.14 -9.43 4.59
C ILE A 55 -6.94 -8.25 5.56
N ALA A 56 -6.86 -7.03 5.02
CA ALA A 56 -6.44 -5.84 5.75
C ALA A 56 -7.60 -4.98 6.28
N ASP A 57 -8.82 -5.22 5.79
CA ASP A 57 -10.05 -4.50 6.14
C ASP A 57 -10.74 -5.06 7.41
#